data_AF-A0A0N4X5G0-F1
#
_entry.id   AF-A0A0N4X5G0-F1
#
_cell.length_a   1.000
_cell.length_b   1.000
_cell.length_c   1.000
_cell.angle_alpha   90.00
_cell.angle_beta   90.00
_cell.angle_gamma   90.00
#
_symmetry.space_group_name_H-M   'P 1'
#
loop_
_entity.id
_entity.type
_entity.pdbx_description
1 polymer ?
#
loop_
_entity_poly.entity_id
_entity_poly.type
_entity_poly.pdbx_seq_one_letter_code
_entity_poly.pdbx_strand_id
1 'polypeptide(L)'
;MPFQSKYDNLFFSIPTGLTNIMSSGGLESMVEKMLGEAAHRFLGINPETGAIIGAIAGNIIFNMGGRNNSLTSIGKLILDNIISGKYKRDVNFYKERERCLTSKILFEDPEFPAADRSLYFKTPPDQHVEWKRPGEIVNDPQLIVGDKSRFDVKQGALGDCWLLAAVANLTLRDELFYRVVPPDQSFTENYAGIFHFQFWRYGQWIDVVIDDLLPTVDGRLYYMHSHEHNEFWSALLEKAYAKLYGSYENLEGGTTAEALEDFTGGLTEFYDLRKTDKAVILAMMIRGFQMGSLFGCSIDVKAPLDNGLVRGHAYSITALHTVAGPHGETPLVRVRNPWGNSKEWNGPWSDGSPEWNYVDSQKRAELGVDFAQDGEFWMSFDDFYTNFMQMEICNLSAAVMNEVSEMTGVAISDPQLHQWEEKAEDGEWSTQKGTAGGCANNPETYARNPQYNSYFIVTDDSVEHDGKCTVIVAVLQKYRREMRTIGKDSLPIGFAVYEVSPRLQTSLMIQRGCQEPSAPLHFGRVTCRFRVPPGHYVILPCTFDPDCDGEFLLRIYVNGKLQTWVGWVCTSLP
;
A
#
# COMPACT_ATOMS: atom_id res chain seq x y z
N MET A 1 1.01 67.66 -13.12
CA MET A 1 2.13 68.52 -13.58
C MET A 1 3.44 67.76 -13.38
N PRO A 2 4.38 67.88 -14.32
CA PRO A 2 4.84 66.73 -15.10
C PRO A 2 6.38 66.61 -15.13
N PHE A 3 6.92 65.57 -15.77
CA PHE A 3 8.15 65.52 -16.61
C PHE A 3 8.43 64.02 -16.88
N GLN A 4 8.20 63.39 -18.04
CA GLN A 4 8.50 63.65 -19.45
C GLN A 4 9.90 63.17 -19.90
N SER A 5 9.89 62.41 -21.00
CA SER A 5 10.97 62.10 -21.95
C SER A 5 11.84 60.86 -21.62
N LYS A 6 12.21 59.98 -22.57
CA LYS A 6 12.40 60.20 -24.02
C LYS A 6 12.34 58.89 -24.81
N TYR A 7 11.79 59.03 -26.01
CA TYR A 7 11.71 58.10 -27.13
C TYR A 7 13.05 57.91 -27.87
N ASP A 8 13.01 56.96 -28.82
CA ASP A 8 13.74 56.87 -30.10
C ASP A 8 14.90 55.85 -30.14
N ASN A 9 15.11 55.04 -31.18
CA ASN A 9 14.37 54.62 -32.37
C ASN A 9 15.25 53.55 -33.06
N LEU A 10 14.69 52.49 -33.66
CA LEU A 10 14.63 52.31 -35.12
C LEU A 10 14.20 50.88 -35.53
N PHE A 11 13.28 50.91 -36.48
CA PHE A 11 12.58 49.85 -37.19
C PHE A 11 13.48 48.89 -37.98
N PHE A 12 13.05 47.63 -38.11
CA PHE A 12 12.75 47.00 -39.41
C PHE A 12 11.69 45.90 -39.23
N SER A 13 10.73 45.87 -40.16
CA SER A 13 9.50 45.07 -40.19
C SER A 13 9.68 43.64 -40.72
N ILE A 14 9.02 42.64 -40.10
CA ILE A 14 8.67 41.33 -40.70
C ILE A 14 7.27 40.91 -40.16
N PRO A 15 6.37 40.30 -40.97
CA PRO A 15 4.93 40.33 -40.73
C PRO A 15 4.44 39.44 -39.57
N THR A 16 3.48 39.98 -38.82
CA THR A 16 2.75 39.34 -37.72
C THR A 16 1.84 38.23 -38.19
N GLY A 17 2.05 37.02 -37.68
CA GLY A 17 1.13 35.91 -37.88
C GLY A 17 1.61 34.57 -37.32
N LEU A 18 2.12 34.51 -36.07
CA LEU A 18 2.43 33.23 -35.41
C LEU A 18 2.49 33.26 -33.87
N THR A 19 1.86 34.25 -33.22
CA THR A 19 1.98 34.42 -31.75
C THR A 19 0.70 34.22 -30.93
N ASN A 20 -0.39 33.69 -31.50
CA ASN A 20 -1.64 33.49 -30.74
C ASN A 20 -2.15 32.03 -30.63
N ILE A 21 -1.31 31.02 -30.88
CA ILE A 21 -1.67 29.60 -30.66
C ILE A 21 -0.99 29.00 -29.41
N MET A 22 0.05 29.63 -28.85
CA MET A 22 0.75 29.10 -27.67
C MET A 22 0.25 29.63 -26.32
N SER A 23 -0.86 30.37 -26.30
CA SER A 23 -1.38 31.03 -25.09
C SER A 23 -2.90 30.89 -24.90
N SER A 24 -3.52 29.92 -25.56
CA SER A 24 -4.88 29.50 -25.23
C SER A 24 -4.92 28.00 -24.97
N GLY A 25 -5.74 27.55 -24.02
CA GLY A 25 -6.09 26.14 -23.78
C GLY A 25 -6.76 25.43 -24.98
N GLY A 26 -6.57 25.96 -26.20
CA GLY A 26 -6.94 25.36 -27.46
C GLY A 26 -6.09 24.13 -27.79
N LEU A 27 -4.80 24.08 -27.40
CA LEU A 27 -3.99 22.89 -27.65
C LEU A 27 -4.37 21.73 -26.72
N GLU A 28 -4.61 22.02 -25.43
CA GLU A 28 -5.12 21.03 -24.47
C GLU A 28 -6.52 20.56 -24.86
N SER A 29 -7.47 21.47 -25.14
CA SER A 29 -8.82 21.05 -25.56
C SER A 29 -8.83 20.33 -26.92
N MET A 30 -7.89 20.61 -27.83
CA MET A 30 -7.77 19.88 -29.09
C MET A 30 -7.14 18.51 -28.89
N VAL A 31 -6.13 18.39 -28.02
CA VAL A 31 -5.52 17.09 -27.65
C VAL A 31 -6.50 16.24 -26.86
N GLU A 32 -7.25 16.82 -25.93
CA GLU A 32 -8.28 16.16 -25.12
C GLU A 32 -9.47 15.73 -25.98
N LYS A 33 -9.88 16.55 -26.96
CA LYS A 33 -10.91 16.19 -27.94
C LYS A 33 -10.43 15.12 -28.92
N MET A 34 -9.17 15.16 -29.36
CA MET A 34 -8.58 14.09 -30.18
C MET A 34 -8.44 12.78 -29.40
N LEU A 35 -8.09 12.84 -28.12
CA LEU A 35 -8.04 11.68 -27.22
C LEU A 35 -9.44 11.13 -26.94
N GLY A 36 -10.43 11.99 -26.74
CA GLY A 36 -11.83 11.62 -26.56
C GLY A 36 -12.44 10.98 -27.82
N GLU A 37 -12.17 11.54 -29.01
CA GLU A 37 -12.61 10.96 -30.29
C GLU A 37 -11.86 9.65 -30.62
N ALA A 38 -10.59 9.53 -30.22
CA ALA A 38 -9.83 8.29 -30.34
C ALA A 38 -10.37 7.20 -29.41
N ALA A 39 -10.65 7.51 -28.14
CA ALA A 39 -11.26 6.58 -27.18
C ALA A 39 -12.67 6.14 -27.60
N HIS A 40 -13.48 7.05 -28.16
CA HIS A 40 -14.79 6.76 -28.74
C HIS A 40 -14.72 5.73 -29.88
N ARG A 41 -13.71 5.85 -30.78
CA ARG A 41 -13.47 4.85 -31.84
C ARG A 41 -12.86 3.54 -31.32
N PHE A 42 -12.16 3.58 -30.18
CA PHE A 42 -11.45 2.43 -29.61
C PHE A 42 -12.36 1.50 -28.78
N LEU A 43 -13.29 2.08 -28.02
CA LEU A 43 -14.15 1.35 -27.07
C LEU A 43 -15.56 1.05 -27.62
N GLY A 44 -15.95 1.69 -28.73
CA GLY A 44 -17.24 1.45 -29.39
C GLY A 44 -18.44 1.80 -28.52
N ILE A 45 -18.42 2.91 -27.78
CA ILE A 45 -19.51 3.31 -26.88
C ILE A 45 -20.34 4.43 -27.52
N ASN A 46 -21.66 4.27 -27.56
CA ASN A 46 -22.58 5.29 -28.05
C ASN A 46 -22.58 6.52 -27.10
N PRO A 47 -22.24 7.72 -27.57
CA PRO A 47 -22.05 8.89 -26.71
C PRO A 47 -23.34 9.50 -26.16
N GLU A 48 -24.50 9.17 -26.73
CA GLU A 48 -25.80 9.66 -26.22
C GLU A 48 -26.42 8.72 -25.19
N THR A 49 -26.04 7.44 -25.20
CA THR A 49 -26.71 6.39 -24.40
C THR A 49 -25.79 5.55 -23.52
N GLY A 50 -24.46 5.63 -23.71
CA GLY A 50 -23.48 4.83 -22.97
C GLY A 50 -23.42 3.35 -23.35
N ALA A 51 -24.17 2.92 -24.37
CA ALA A 51 -24.22 1.51 -24.80
C ALA A 51 -22.98 1.08 -25.59
N ILE A 52 -22.43 -0.10 -25.28
CA ILE A 52 -21.32 -0.73 -26.02
C ILE A 52 -21.86 -1.32 -27.34
N ILE A 53 -21.36 -0.82 -28.47
CA ILE A 53 -21.62 -1.33 -29.82
C ILE A 53 -20.57 -2.41 -30.12
N GLY A 54 -21.00 -3.66 -30.09
CA GLY A 54 -20.13 -4.84 -30.07
C GLY A 54 -19.17 -5.04 -31.25
N ALA A 55 -18.15 -5.88 -30.98
CA ALA A 55 -17.33 -6.68 -31.90
C ALA A 55 -16.41 -6.00 -32.94
N ILE A 56 -16.13 -4.69 -32.85
CA ILE A 56 -15.28 -3.99 -33.85
C ILE A 56 -13.85 -3.67 -33.36
N ALA A 57 -13.56 -3.84 -32.06
CA ALA A 57 -12.23 -3.48 -31.51
C ALA A 57 -11.07 -4.28 -32.14
N GLY A 58 -11.26 -5.57 -32.42
CA GLY A 58 -10.23 -6.41 -33.03
C GLY A 58 -9.80 -5.94 -34.43
N ASN A 59 -10.75 -5.62 -35.31
CA ASN A 59 -10.44 -5.24 -36.70
C ASN A 59 -9.86 -3.83 -36.85
N ILE A 60 -10.13 -2.92 -35.90
CA ILE A 60 -9.55 -1.57 -35.92
C ILE A 60 -8.12 -1.57 -35.36
N ILE A 61 -7.85 -2.36 -34.31
CA ILE A 61 -6.51 -2.50 -33.72
C ILE A 61 -5.50 -3.05 -34.74
N PHE A 62 -5.88 -4.06 -35.52
CA PHE A 62 -4.98 -4.66 -36.52
C PHE A 62 -4.84 -3.86 -37.83
N ASN A 63 -5.71 -2.89 -38.10
CA ASN A 63 -5.67 -2.09 -39.33
C ASN A 63 -5.10 -0.66 -39.13
N MET A 64 -4.76 -0.27 -37.89
CA MET A 64 -3.96 0.93 -37.58
C MET A 64 -2.45 0.65 -37.47
N GLY A 65 -2.01 -0.54 -37.89
CA GLY A 65 -0.60 -0.90 -37.99
C GLY A 65 0.09 -0.15 -39.13
N GLY A 66 1.27 0.42 -38.85
CA GLY A 66 2.23 0.74 -39.91
C GLY A 66 2.73 -0.53 -40.60
N ARG A 67 3.53 -0.40 -41.67
CA ARG A 67 4.13 -1.55 -42.39
C ARG A 67 4.63 -2.59 -41.37
N ASN A 68 4.07 -3.81 -41.46
CA ASN A 68 4.36 -5.00 -40.65
C ASN A 68 3.57 -5.18 -39.33
N ASN A 69 2.34 -4.65 -39.19
CA ASN A 69 1.49 -4.84 -38.00
C ASN A 69 2.13 -4.36 -36.68
N SER A 70 3.13 -3.47 -36.74
CA SER A 70 3.65 -2.80 -35.55
C SER A 70 2.71 -1.65 -35.19
N LEU A 71 2.30 -1.60 -33.92
CA LEU A 71 1.61 -0.46 -33.33
C LEU A 71 2.42 0.81 -33.60
N THR A 72 1.73 1.87 -34.03
CA THR A 72 2.30 3.23 -34.13
C THR A 72 2.63 3.76 -32.73
N SER A 73 3.47 4.79 -32.64
CA SER A 73 3.83 5.39 -31.34
C SER A 73 2.62 5.84 -30.52
N ILE A 74 1.55 6.30 -31.20
CA ILE A 74 0.27 6.66 -30.58
C ILE A 74 -0.47 5.40 -30.09
N GLY A 75 -0.50 4.33 -30.89
CA GLY A 75 -1.11 3.06 -30.48
C GLY A 75 -0.40 2.41 -29.29
N LYS A 76 0.93 2.54 -29.18
CA LYS A 76 1.70 2.13 -28.00
C LYS A 76 1.39 2.99 -26.79
N LEU A 77 1.38 4.32 -26.94
CA LEU A 77 1.04 5.25 -25.85
C LEU A 77 -0.36 4.99 -25.28
N ILE A 78 -1.35 4.73 -26.14
CA ILE A 78 -2.72 4.41 -25.73
C ILE A 78 -2.78 3.06 -25.02
N LEU A 79 -2.11 2.04 -25.57
CA LEU A 79 -2.04 0.72 -24.94
C LEU A 79 -1.32 0.79 -23.60
N ASP A 80 -0.21 1.52 -23.51
CA ASP A 80 0.53 1.76 -22.27
C ASP A 80 -0.32 2.51 -21.24
N ASN A 81 -1.13 3.49 -21.65
CA ASN A 81 -2.05 4.20 -20.76
C ASN A 81 -3.25 3.34 -20.28
N ILE A 82 -3.70 2.37 -21.09
CA ILE A 82 -4.73 1.39 -20.69
C ILE A 82 -4.12 0.35 -19.73
N ILE A 83 -2.94 -0.17 -20.07
CA ILE A 83 -2.21 -1.18 -19.26
C ILE A 83 -1.74 -0.59 -17.92
N SER A 84 -1.29 0.67 -17.92
CA SER A 84 -0.90 1.39 -16.69
C SER A 84 -2.07 1.85 -15.84
N GLY A 85 -3.33 1.64 -16.28
CA GLY A 85 -4.52 2.10 -15.56
C GLY A 85 -4.69 3.62 -15.54
N LYS A 86 -3.92 4.37 -16.34
CA LYS A 86 -3.96 5.85 -16.42
C LYS A 86 -5.26 6.39 -17.01
N TYR A 87 -6.05 5.53 -17.66
CA TYR A 87 -7.45 5.75 -18.04
C TYR A 87 -8.39 4.78 -17.31
N LYS A 88 -8.38 4.77 -15.97
CA LYS A 88 -9.59 4.36 -15.22
C LYS A 88 -10.58 5.51 -15.28
N ARG A 89 -11.85 5.22 -15.51
CA ARG A 89 -12.91 6.22 -15.41
C ARG A 89 -12.92 6.65 -13.95
N ASP A 90 -12.64 7.91 -13.68
CA ASP A 90 -12.71 8.46 -12.34
C ASP A 90 -14.20 8.55 -11.93
N VAL A 91 -14.72 7.46 -11.38
CA VAL A 91 -16.11 7.37 -10.92
C VAL A 91 -16.16 8.04 -9.55
N ASN A 92 -16.72 9.25 -9.50
CA ASN A 92 -16.98 9.92 -8.23
C ASN A 92 -18.18 9.26 -7.52
N PHE A 93 -17.93 8.64 -6.36
CA PHE A 93 -18.93 7.94 -5.56
C PHE A 93 -20.21 8.76 -5.34
N TYR A 94 -20.07 9.99 -4.82
CA TYR A 94 -21.22 10.83 -4.45
C TYR A 94 -22.10 11.17 -5.64
N LYS A 95 -21.48 11.57 -6.77
CA LYS A 95 -22.20 11.92 -8.00
C LYS A 95 -22.90 10.70 -8.59
N GLU A 96 -22.25 9.55 -8.57
CA GLU A 96 -22.80 8.32 -9.15
C GLU A 96 -23.91 7.72 -8.29
N ARG A 97 -23.78 7.78 -6.95
CA ARG A 97 -24.85 7.43 -6.01
C ARG A 97 -26.09 8.29 -6.24
N GLU A 98 -25.92 9.61 -6.35
CA GLU A 98 -27.04 10.53 -6.61
C GLU A 98 -27.71 10.27 -7.96
N ARG A 99 -26.93 9.96 -9.00
CA ARG A 99 -27.44 9.56 -10.32
C ARG A 99 -28.31 8.31 -10.22
N CYS A 100 -27.83 7.29 -9.50
CA CYS A 100 -28.54 6.02 -9.33
C CYS A 100 -29.83 6.19 -8.51
N LEU A 101 -29.78 6.96 -7.42
CA LEU A 101 -30.95 7.33 -6.60
C LEU A 101 -32.01 8.07 -7.42
N THR A 102 -31.61 9.10 -8.15
CA THR A 102 -32.51 9.90 -9.01
C THR A 102 -33.15 9.04 -10.09
N SER A 103 -32.37 8.14 -10.69
CA SER A 103 -32.83 7.27 -11.78
C SER A 103 -33.57 6.02 -11.28
N LYS A 104 -33.57 5.77 -9.96
CA LYS A 104 -34.12 4.57 -9.31
C LYS A 104 -33.57 3.26 -9.88
N ILE A 105 -32.26 3.24 -10.16
CA ILE A 105 -31.53 2.06 -10.60
C ILE A 105 -30.46 1.71 -9.56
N LEU A 106 -30.08 0.44 -9.50
CA LEU A 106 -28.90 0.03 -8.75
C LEU A 106 -27.67 0.20 -9.63
N PHE A 107 -26.57 0.59 -9.01
CA PHE A 107 -25.29 0.69 -9.70
C PHE A 107 -24.81 -0.71 -10.11
N GLU A 108 -24.32 -0.80 -11.33
CA GLU A 108 -23.59 -1.95 -11.86
C GLU A 108 -22.26 -1.41 -12.38
N ASP A 109 -21.17 -1.96 -11.86
CA ASP A 109 -19.83 -1.46 -12.11
C ASP A 109 -19.36 -1.87 -13.52
N PRO A 110 -19.21 -0.92 -14.45
CA PRO A 110 -18.78 -1.24 -15.81
C PRO A 110 -17.31 -1.67 -15.86
N GLU A 111 -16.49 -1.27 -14.89
CA GLU A 111 -15.06 -1.55 -14.85
C GLU A 111 -14.76 -2.91 -14.21
N PHE A 112 -15.61 -3.36 -13.30
CA PHE A 112 -15.47 -4.63 -12.59
C PHE A 112 -16.79 -5.41 -12.58
N PRO A 113 -17.25 -5.91 -13.74
CA PRO A 113 -18.58 -6.49 -13.86
C PRO A 113 -18.68 -7.82 -13.13
N ALA A 114 -19.91 -8.25 -12.84
CA ALA A 114 -20.24 -9.59 -12.39
C ALA A 114 -19.99 -10.65 -13.49
N ALA A 115 -18.73 -10.97 -13.77
CA ALA A 115 -18.31 -11.87 -14.82
C ALA A 115 -17.01 -12.61 -14.46
N ASP A 116 -16.73 -13.72 -15.15
CA ASP A 116 -15.56 -14.57 -14.95
C ASP A 116 -14.24 -13.80 -14.93
N ARG A 117 -14.09 -12.78 -15.80
CA ARG A 117 -12.88 -11.95 -15.88
C ARG A 117 -12.55 -11.20 -14.58
N SER A 118 -13.55 -10.95 -13.74
CA SER A 118 -13.38 -10.29 -12.44
C SER A 118 -13.00 -11.29 -11.35
N LEU A 119 -13.29 -12.58 -11.56
CA LEU A 119 -12.92 -13.67 -10.65
C LEU A 119 -11.51 -14.17 -10.96
N TYR A 120 -11.22 -14.48 -12.22
CA TYR A 120 -9.99 -15.16 -12.63
C TYR A 120 -9.54 -14.79 -14.05
N PHE A 121 -8.26 -15.00 -14.30
CA PHE A 121 -7.62 -14.87 -15.62
C PHE A 121 -6.95 -16.18 -16.07
N LYS A 122 -6.68 -17.12 -15.15
CA LYS A 122 -6.03 -18.40 -15.43
C LYS A 122 -6.78 -19.58 -14.82
N THR A 123 -7.14 -19.51 -13.55
CA THR A 123 -7.67 -20.66 -12.80
C THR A 123 -9.13 -20.44 -12.44
N PRO A 124 -10.08 -21.13 -13.10
CA PRO A 124 -11.50 -20.98 -12.75
C PRO A 124 -11.79 -21.59 -11.36
N PRO A 125 -12.77 -21.05 -10.62
CA PRO A 125 -13.29 -21.68 -9.41
C PRO A 125 -13.79 -23.12 -9.66
N ASP A 126 -13.60 -24.00 -8.68
CA ASP A 126 -14.08 -25.39 -8.76
C ASP A 126 -15.60 -25.51 -8.68
N GLN A 127 -16.28 -24.46 -8.20
CA GLN A 127 -17.72 -24.41 -7.98
C GLN A 127 -18.38 -23.36 -8.87
N HIS A 128 -19.66 -23.55 -9.19
CA HIS A 128 -20.42 -22.58 -9.97
C HIS A 128 -20.71 -21.33 -9.15
N VAL A 129 -20.12 -20.20 -9.55
CA VAL A 129 -20.26 -18.91 -8.88
C VAL A 129 -21.42 -18.13 -9.48
N GLU A 130 -22.32 -17.66 -8.61
CA GLU A 130 -23.40 -16.73 -8.92
C GLU A 130 -23.14 -15.38 -8.23
N TRP A 131 -23.37 -14.27 -8.91
CA TRP A 131 -23.25 -12.94 -8.33
C TRP A 131 -24.58 -12.50 -7.73
N LYS A 132 -24.60 -12.18 -6.43
CA LYS A 132 -25.81 -11.74 -5.70
C LYS A 132 -25.51 -10.53 -4.85
N ARG A 133 -26.47 -9.62 -4.72
CA ARG A 133 -26.41 -8.51 -3.78
C ARG A 133 -26.74 -8.98 -2.36
N PRO A 134 -26.24 -8.34 -1.31
CA PRO A 134 -26.54 -8.67 0.09
C PRO A 134 -28.04 -8.84 0.39
N GLY A 135 -28.90 -7.97 -0.16
CA GLY A 135 -30.36 -8.07 0.00
C GLY A 135 -31.02 -9.28 -0.67
N GLU A 136 -30.32 -10.00 -1.55
CA GLU A 136 -30.76 -11.27 -2.14
C GLU A 136 -30.29 -12.48 -1.33
N ILE A 137 -29.31 -12.28 -0.43
CA ILE A 137 -28.69 -13.30 0.41
C ILE A 137 -29.36 -13.33 1.78
N VAL A 138 -29.60 -12.15 2.38
CA VAL A 138 -30.21 -11.99 3.71
C VAL A 138 -31.27 -10.88 3.72
N ASN A 139 -32.19 -10.92 4.69
CA ASN A 139 -33.30 -9.97 4.76
C ASN A 139 -32.91 -8.57 5.28
N ASP A 140 -31.88 -8.47 6.12
CA ASP A 140 -31.47 -7.22 6.78
C ASP A 140 -29.95 -7.03 6.65
N PRO A 141 -29.45 -6.77 5.43
CA PRO A 141 -28.02 -6.58 5.22
C PRO A 141 -27.55 -5.29 5.90
N GLN A 142 -26.43 -5.37 6.59
CA GLN A 142 -25.77 -4.29 7.29
C GLN A 142 -24.34 -4.16 6.80
N LEU A 143 -23.85 -2.92 6.75
CA LEU A 143 -22.45 -2.71 6.37
C LEU A 143 -21.55 -3.21 7.51
N ILE A 144 -21.83 -2.73 8.73
CA ILE A 144 -21.13 -3.09 9.97
C ILE A 144 -22.19 -3.33 11.06
N VAL A 145 -22.03 -4.39 11.86
CA VAL A 145 -22.99 -4.81 12.92
C VAL A 145 -22.40 -4.57 14.32
N GLY A 146 -22.49 -3.33 14.80
CA GLY A 146 -21.92 -2.94 16.09
C GLY A 146 -20.39 -2.88 16.09
N ASP A 147 -19.79 -2.47 17.21
CA ASP A 147 -18.37 -2.10 17.24
C ASP A 147 -17.41 -3.31 17.31
N LYS A 148 -17.92 -4.47 17.76
CA LYS A 148 -17.12 -5.68 18.00
C LYS A 148 -17.20 -6.72 16.89
N SER A 149 -18.15 -6.66 15.96
CA SER A 149 -18.27 -7.66 14.88
C SER A 149 -17.15 -7.60 13.86
N ARG A 150 -16.59 -6.40 13.62
CA ARG A 150 -15.49 -6.15 12.67
C ARG A 150 -14.21 -6.96 12.96
N PHE A 151 -14.14 -7.54 14.14
CA PHE A 151 -13.04 -8.34 14.65
C PHE A 151 -13.06 -9.80 14.16
N ASP A 152 -14.19 -10.26 13.61
CA ASP A 152 -14.46 -11.68 13.31
C ASP A 152 -14.60 -11.93 11.81
N VAL A 153 -13.49 -11.84 11.07
CA VAL A 153 -13.47 -12.04 9.61
C VAL A 153 -13.03 -13.45 9.25
N LYS A 154 -13.81 -14.13 8.42
CA LYS A 154 -13.54 -15.48 7.93
C LYS A 154 -12.96 -15.45 6.52
N GLN A 155 -11.93 -16.28 6.31
CA GLN A 155 -11.35 -16.52 5.00
C GLN A 155 -12.32 -17.38 4.17
N GLY A 156 -12.50 -17.01 2.90
CA GLY A 156 -13.25 -17.82 1.94
C GLY A 156 -12.35 -18.80 1.17
N ALA A 157 -12.73 -19.08 -0.07
CA ALA A 157 -12.02 -20.04 -0.93
C ALA A 157 -10.67 -19.53 -1.48
N LEU A 158 -10.32 -18.25 -1.26
CA LEU A 158 -9.13 -17.61 -1.81
C LEU A 158 -7.92 -17.74 -0.87
N GLY A 159 -6.71 -17.84 -1.43
CA GLY A 159 -5.46 -17.88 -0.69
C GLY A 159 -4.97 -16.52 -0.18
N ASP A 160 -5.86 -15.71 0.40
CA ASP A 160 -5.64 -14.30 0.70
C ASP A 160 -5.54 -13.99 2.22
N CYS A 161 -5.23 -14.99 3.05
CA CYS A 161 -5.06 -14.82 4.51
C CYS A 161 -4.16 -13.64 4.94
N TRP A 162 -3.21 -13.26 4.09
CA TRP A 162 -2.35 -12.10 4.26
C TRP A 162 -3.13 -10.77 4.34
N LEU A 163 -4.19 -10.65 3.52
CA LEU A 163 -5.12 -9.53 3.49
C LEU A 163 -5.96 -9.50 4.77
N LEU A 164 -6.50 -10.64 5.17
CA LEU A 164 -7.31 -10.77 6.40
C LEU A 164 -6.53 -10.33 7.65
N ALA A 165 -5.26 -10.71 7.76
CA ALA A 165 -4.42 -10.28 8.89
C ALA A 165 -4.17 -8.76 8.89
N ALA A 166 -4.03 -8.14 7.71
CA ALA A 166 -3.91 -6.69 7.61
C ALA A 166 -5.22 -5.99 7.98
N VAL A 167 -6.36 -6.52 7.52
CA VAL A 167 -7.70 -6.05 7.88
C VAL A 167 -7.94 -6.18 9.39
N ALA A 168 -7.55 -7.30 10.00
CA ALA A 168 -7.65 -7.48 11.44
C ALA A 168 -6.84 -6.44 12.22
N ASN A 169 -5.61 -6.12 11.78
CA ASN A 169 -4.84 -5.01 12.34
C ASN A 169 -5.57 -3.67 12.22
N LEU A 170 -6.19 -3.41 11.07
CA LEU A 170 -6.93 -2.18 10.80
C LEU A 170 -8.09 -2.00 11.77
N THR A 171 -8.83 -3.08 12.04
CA THR A 171 -10.02 -3.04 12.92
C THR A 171 -9.69 -2.70 14.37
N LEU A 172 -8.44 -2.86 14.80
CA LEU A 172 -7.97 -2.48 16.14
C LEU A 172 -7.83 -0.96 16.32
N ARG A 173 -7.84 -0.18 15.23
CA ARG A 173 -7.71 1.27 15.24
C ARG A 173 -8.78 1.94 14.39
N ASP A 174 -9.81 2.47 15.04
CA ASP A 174 -10.95 3.15 14.41
C ASP A 174 -10.51 4.19 13.39
N GLU A 175 -9.51 5.00 13.75
CA GLU A 175 -9.02 6.06 12.87
C GLU A 175 -8.50 5.51 11.53
N LEU A 176 -7.80 4.37 11.54
CA LEU A 176 -7.30 3.75 10.32
C LEU A 176 -8.41 2.98 9.59
N PHE A 177 -9.28 2.30 10.32
CA PHE A 177 -10.41 1.57 9.75
C PHE A 177 -11.33 2.48 8.95
N TYR A 178 -11.78 3.59 9.54
CA TYR A 178 -12.67 4.53 8.85
C TYR A 178 -11.98 5.31 7.73
N ARG A 179 -10.64 5.33 7.70
CA ARG A 179 -9.91 5.86 6.54
C ARG A 179 -10.08 4.96 5.32
N VAL A 180 -10.13 3.65 5.49
CA VAL A 180 -10.27 2.68 4.39
C VAL A 180 -11.73 2.38 4.09
N VAL A 181 -12.58 2.32 5.13
CA VAL A 181 -14.01 2.01 5.08
C VAL A 181 -14.80 3.25 5.55
N PRO A 182 -15.10 4.20 4.65
CA PRO A 182 -15.85 5.40 5.00
C PRO A 182 -17.22 5.06 5.63
N PRO A 183 -17.60 5.69 6.76
CA PRO A 183 -18.83 5.38 7.49
C PRO A 183 -20.10 6.00 6.88
N ASP A 184 -20.00 6.76 5.79
CA ASP A 184 -21.09 7.48 5.12
C ASP A 184 -21.89 6.61 4.11
N GLN A 185 -21.85 5.30 4.32
CA GLN A 185 -22.37 4.27 3.44
C GLN A 185 -23.28 3.32 4.20
N SER A 186 -24.38 2.88 3.59
CA SER A 186 -25.36 2.02 4.24
C SER A 186 -26.21 1.23 3.23
N PHE A 187 -26.75 0.10 3.67
CA PHE A 187 -27.78 -0.64 2.94
C PHE A 187 -29.20 -0.12 3.17
N THR A 188 -29.40 0.75 4.16
CA THR A 188 -30.72 1.30 4.52
C THR A 188 -30.90 2.73 4.02
N GLU A 189 -29.95 3.61 4.36
CA GLU A 189 -30.00 5.02 4.00
C GLU A 189 -29.29 5.29 2.67
N ASN A 190 -29.96 6.00 1.74
CA ASN A 190 -29.40 6.38 0.44
C ASN A 190 -28.83 5.20 -0.37
N TYR A 191 -29.38 4.00 -0.16
CA TYR A 191 -28.92 2.79 -0.83
C TYR A 191 -29.20 2.83 -2.33
N ALA A 192 -28.15 2.63 -3.12
CA ALA A 192 -28.21 2.53 -4.58
C ALA A 192 -27.33 1.39 -5.13
N GLY A 193 -27.00 0.39 -4.30
CA GLY A 193 -26.14 -0.73 -4.68
C GLY A 193 -24.71 -0.33 -5.04
N ILE A 194 -24.20 0.76 -4.44
CA ILE A 194 -22.89 1.38 -4.69
C ILE A 194 -22.18 1.65 -3.37
N PHE A 195 -20.90 1.32 -3.31
CA PHE A 195 -20.02 1.52 -2.15
C PHE A 195 -18.65 2.00 -2.62
N HIS A 196 -17.83 2.53 -1.72
CA HIS A 196 -16.48 2.96 -1.98
C HIS A 196 -15.53 2.67 -0.81
N PHE A 197 -14.27 2.47 -1.15
CA PHE A 197 -13.18 2.16 -0.21
C PHE A 197 -11.94 2.92 -0.63
N GLN A 198 -11.09 3.26 0.33
CA GLN A 198 -9.92 4.09 0.09
C GLN A 198 -8.65 3.31 0.34
N PHE A 199 -7.77 3.29 -0.65
CA PHE A 199 -6.49 2.60 -0.57
C PHE A 199 -5.36 3.57 -0.88
N TRP A 200 -4.30 3.50 -0.09
CA TRP A 200 -3.07 4.19 -0.37
C TRP A 200 -2.32 3.46 -1.50
N ARG A 201 -1.89 4.22 -2.52
CA ARG A 201 -1.16 3.73 -3.66
C ARG A 201 -0.06 4.71 -4.02
N TYR A 202 1.18 4.27 -3.80
CA TYR A 202 2.37 4.95 -4.28
C TYR A 202 2.44 6.44 -3.90
N GLY A 203 2.04 6.76 -2.67
CA GLY A 203 2.06 8.13 -2.13
C GLY A 203 0.72 8.85 -2.14
N GLN A 204 -0.34 8.23 -2.67
CA GLN A 204 -1.64 8.88 -2.84
C GLN A 204 -2.78 7.97 -2.42
N TRP A 205 -3.79 8.54 -1.77
CA TRP A 205 -5.04 7.81 -1.51
C TRP A 205 -5.93 7.81 -2.74
N ILE A 206 -6.41 6.63 -3.11
CA ILE A 206 -7.30 6.39 -4.25
C ILE A 206 -8.64 5.89 -3.72
N ASP A 207 -9.72 6.52 -4.17
CA ASP A 207 -11.10 6.11 -3.89
C ASP A 207 -11.55 5.08 -4.93
N VAL A 208 -11.88 3.88 -4.48
CA VAL A 208 -12.31 2.76 -5.32
C VAL A 208 -13.80 2.52 -5.11
N VAL A 209 -14.58 2.87 -6.12
CA VAL A 209 -16.03 2.67 -6.15
C VAL A 209 -16.36 1.31 -6.73
N ILE A 210 -17.29 0.59 -6.10
CA ILE A 210 -17.79 -0.72 -6.53
C ILE A 210 -19.32 -0.78 -6.44
N ASP A 211 -19.94 -1.69 -7.18
CA ASP A 211 -21.28 -2.18 -6.82
C ASP A 211 -21.21 -3.25 -5.72
N ASP A 212 -22.36 -3.66 -5.16
CA ASP A 212 -22.45 -4.67 -4.12
C ASP A 212 -22.78 -6.09 -4.59
N LEU A 213 -22.64 -6.40 -5.89
CA LEU A 213 -22.76 -7.79 -6.36
C LEU A 213 -21.56 -8.59 -5.83
N LEU A 214 -21.80 -9.65 -5.07
CA LEU A 214 -20.75 -10.48 -4.46
C LEU A 214 -20.78 -11.89 -5.05
N PRO A 215 -19.60 -12.53 -5.24
CA PRO A 215 -19.50 -13.93 -5.63
C PRO A 215 -20.10 -14.85 -4.56
N THR A 216 -21.03 -15.72 -4.97
CA THR A 216 -21.70 -16.68 -4.09
C THR A 216 -21.71 -18.09 -4.68
N VAL A 217 -21.74 -19.08 -3.80
CA VAL A 217 -22.01 -20.49 -4.12
C VAL A 217 -23.11 -20.98 -3.19
N ASP A 218 -24.16 -21.58 -3.76
CA ASP A 218 -25.34 -22.06 -3.00
C ASP A 218 -25.95 -21.00 -2.06
N GLY A 219 -25.93 -19.73 -2.49
CA GLY A 219 -26.45 -18.61 -1.71
C GLY A 219 -25.59 -18.19 -0.51
N ARG A 220 -24.32 -18.61 -0.45
CA ARG A 220 -23.34 -18.18 0.55
C ARG A 220 -22.17 -17.47 -0.12
N LEU A 221 -21.60 -16.47 0.56
CA LEU A 221 -20.41 -15.77 0.07
C LEU A 221 -19.26 -16.76 -0.17
N TYR A 222 -18.64 -16.65 -1.34
CA TYR A 222 -17.58 -17.57 -1.77
C TYR A 222 -16.20 -17.18 -1.22
N TYR A 223 -15.97 -15.88 -1.03
CA TYR A 223 -14.71 -15.32 -0.55
C TYR A 223 -14.82 -14.77 0.89
N MET A 224 -14.07 -13.73 1.25
CA MET A 224 -14.03 -13.16 2.59
C MET A 224 -15.44 -12.75 3.05
N HIS A 225 -15.76 -13.05 4.32
CA HIS A 225 -17.04 -12.69 4.91
C HIS A 225 -16.93 -12.57 6.44
N SER A 226 -17.86 -11.84 7.06
CA SER A 226 -17.95 -11.77 8.51
C SER A 226 -18.47 -13.07 9.12
N HIS A 227 -18.18 -13.30 10.40
CA HIS A 227 -18.88 -14.30 11.20
C HIS A 227 -20.38 -13.99 11.27
N GLU A 228 -20.74 -12.72 11.40
CA GLU A 228 -22.12 -12.24 11.41
C GLU A 228 -22.70 -12.31 9.99
N HIS A 229 -23.74 -13.14 9.82
CA HIS A 229 -24.28 -13.45 8.49
C HIS A 229 -24.88 -12.25 7.74
N ASN A 230 -25.23 -11.19 8.45
CA ASN A 230 -25.79 -9.98 7.86
C ASN A 230 -24.80 -8.81 7.77
N GLU A 231 -23.50 -9.04 8.02
CA GLU A 231 -22.45 -8.02 7.91
C GLU A 231 -21.61 -8.18 6.63
N PHE A 232 -21.44 -7.11 5.85
CA PHE A 232 -20.87 -7.19 4.49
C PHE A 232 -19.66 -6.29 4.20
N TRP A 233 -19.19 -5.44 5.14
CA TRP A 233 -18.06 -4.54 4.87
C TRP A 233 -16.79 -5.28 4.41
N SER A 234 -16.48 -6.44 5.01
CA SER A 234 -15.25 -7.20 4.71
C SER A 234 -15.29 -7.80 3.30
N ALA A 235 -16.43 -8.36 2.90
CA ALA A 235 -16.65 -8.89 1.55
C ALA A 235 -16.57 -7.77 0.49
N LEU A 236 -17.14 -6.61 0.77
CA LEU A 236 -17.09 -5.45 -0.12
C LEU A 236 -15.68 -4.83 -0.19
N LEU A 237 -14.96 -4.79 0.93
CA LEU A 237 -13.57 -4.34 0.99
C LEU A 237 -12.67 -5.24 0.14
N GLU A 238 -12.78 -6.56 0.28
CA GLU A 238 -12.06 -7.53 -0.54
C GLU A 238 -12.38 -7.33 -2.03
N LYS A 239 -13.65 -7.11 -2.39
CA LYS A 239 -14.05 -6.81 -3.77
C LYS A 239 -13.41 -5.53 -4.30
N ALA A 240 -13.40 -4.45 -3.53
CA ALA A 240 -12.77 -3.20 -3.94
C ALA A 240 -11.26 -3.38 -4.15
N TYR A 241 -10.62 -4.16 -3.29
CA TYR A 241 -9.21 -4.49 -3.41
C TYR A 241 -8.94 -5.40 -4.63
N ALA A 242 -9.80 -6.38 -4.90
CA ALA A 242 -9.77 -7.19 -6.12
C ALA A 242 -9.91 -6.33 -7.38
N LYS A 243 -10.85 -5.36 -7.38
CA LYS A 243 -11.00 -4.37 -8.46
C LYS A 243 -9.74 -3.53 -8.65
N LEU A 244 -9.12 -3.09 -7.57
CA LEU A 244 -7.88 -2.31 -7.63
C LEU A 244 -6.79 -3.06 -8.40
N TYR A 245 -6.65 -4.36 -8.12
CA TYR A 245 -5.68 -5.27 -8.75
C TYR A 245 -6.20 -5.99 -10.01
N GLY A 246 -7.44 -5.77 -10.40
CA GLY A 246 -8.05 -6.23 -11.65
C GLY A 246 -8.82 -7.56 -11.60
N SER A 247 -8.63 -8.41 -10.59
CA SER A 247 -9.42 -9.64 -10.38
C SER A 247 -9.22 -10.21 -8.97
N TYR A 248 -10.11 -11.10 -8.52
CA TYR A 248 -9.91 -11.84 -7.26
C TYR A 248 -8.68 -12.76 -7.31
N GLU A 249 -8.43 -13.47 -8.41
CA GLU A 249 -7.24 -14.33 -8.57
C GLU A 249 -5.92 -13.55 -8.40
N ASN A 250 -5.90 -12.24 -8.69
CA ASN A 250 -4.70 -11.41 -8.44
C ASN A 250 -4.39 -11.16 -6.96
N LEU A 251 -5.33 -11.46 -6.05
CA LEU A 251 -5.11 -11.40 -4.61
C LEU A 251 -4.48 -12.69 -4.06
N GLU A 252 -4.38 -13.76 -4.86
CA GLU A 252 -3.65 -14.96 -4.46
C GLU A 252 -2.15 -14.65 -4.32
N GLY A 253 -1.59 -14.96 -3.14
CA GLY A 253 -0.17 -14.81 -2.87
C GLY A 253 0.30 -13.36 -2.77
N GLY A 254 0.08 -12.76 -1.60
CA GLY A 254 0.67 -11.48 -1.18
C GLY A 254 1.26 -11.56 0.23
N THR A 255 1.68 -10.41 0.77
CA THR A 255 2.22 -10.30 2.14
C THR A 255 1.38 -9.34 2.98
N THR A 256 1.25 -9.58 4.27
CA THR A 256 0.48 -8.70 5.17
C THR A 256 1.04 -7.28 5.16
N ALA A 257 2.35 -7.12 4.98
CA ALA A 257 3.04 -5.85 4.83
C ALA A 257 2.58 -5.06 3.58
N GLU A 258 2.28 -5.71 2.46
CA GLU A 258 1.74 -5.03 1.27
C GLU A 258 0.34 -4.48 1.55
N ALA A 259 -0.54 -5.29 2.15
CA ALA A 259 -1.88 -4.83 2.51
C ALA A 259 -1.86 -3.74 3.58
N LEU A 260 -1.01 -3.85 4.60
CA LEU A 260 -0.86 -2.82 5.63
C LEU A 260 -0.42 -1.49 5.04
N GLU A 261 0.51 -1.48 4.08
CA GLU A 261 0.92 -0.26 3.39
C GLU A 261 -0.22 0.32 2.54
N ASP A 262 -0.95 -0.50 1.78
CA ASP A 262 -2.13 -0.06 1.01
C ASP A 262 -3.29 0.43 1.91
N PHE A 263 -3.40 -0.03 3.16
CA PHE A 263 -4.47 0.35 4.08
C PHE A 263 -4.15 1.51 5.00
N THR A 264 -2.86 1.83 5.18
CA THR A 264 -2.45 2.84 6.15
C THR A 264 -1.62 3.95 5.54
N GLY A 265 -1.00 3.71 4.39
CA GLY A 265 0.07 4.57 3.89
C GLY A 265 1.32 4.55 4.76
N GLY A 266 1.44 3.63 5.73
CA GLY A 266 2.63 3.44 6.55
C GLY A 266 3.78 2.79 5.79
N LEU A 267 4.98 2.80 6.36
CA LEU A 267 6.17 2.16 5.79
C LEU A 267 6.40 0.81 6.46
N THR A 268 6.43 -0.26 5.65
CA THR A 268 6.58 -1.62 6.19
C THR A 268 8.00 -2.18 6.14
N GLU A 269 8.34 -3.00 7.13
CA GLU A 269 9.59 -3.74 7.26
C GLU A 269 9.30 -5.23 7.45
N PHE A 270 10.27 -6.07 7.10
CA PHE A 270 10.17 -7.52 7.16
C PHE A 270 11.38 -8.14 7.86
N TYR A 271 11.14 -9.10 8.75
CA TYR A 271 12.16 -9.79 9.54
C TYR A 271 11.95 -11.31 9.49
N ASP A 272 12.98 -12.07 9.08
CA ASP A 272 13.04 -13.53 9.25
C ASP A 272 13.52 -13.82 10.66
N LEU A 273 12.62 -14.30 11.52
CA LEU A 273 12.88 -14.59 12.93
C LEU A 273 13.94 -15.68 13.11
N ARG A 274 14.16 -16.54 12.12
CA ARG A 274 15.17 -17.61 12.18
C ARG A 274 16.59 -17.11 11.88
N LYS A 275 16.71 -15.93 11.28
CA LYS A 275 17.99 -15.34 10.85
C LYS A 275 18.38 -14.10 11.64
N THR A 276 17.43 -13.49 12.33
CA THR A 276 17.62 -12.23 13.05
C THR A 276 17.80 -12.53 14.53
N ASP A 277 18.79 -11.94 15.18
CA ASP A 277 19.02 -12.15 16.61
C ASP A 277 17.79 -11.80 17.46
N LYS A 278 17.48 -12.67 18.42
CA LYS A 278 16.32 -12.57 19.30
C LYS A 278 16.27 -11.25 20.09
N ALA A 279 17.42 -10.76 20.58
CA ALA A 279 17.46 -9.49 21.31
C ALA A 279 17.18 -8.30 20.39
N VAL A 280 17.61 -8.37 19.13
CA VAL A 280 17.28 -7.36 18.12
C VAL A 280 15.77 -7.34 17.86
N ILE A 281 15.13 -8.50 17.65
CA ILE A 281 13.68 -8.57 17.46
C ILE A 281 12.92 -7.97 18.65
N LEU A 282 13.29 -8.33 19.88
CA LEU A 282 12.63 -7.78 21.07
C LEU A 282 12.78 -6.25 21.16
N ALA A 283 14.00 -5.73 20.95
CA ALA A 283 14.25 -4.30 20.96
C ALA A 283 13.43 -3.58 19.89
N MET A 284 13.31 -4.18 18.70
CA MET A 284 12.51 -3.65 17.60
C MET A 284 11.02 -3.62 17.91
N MET A 285 10.46 -4.66 18.54
CA MET A 285 9.07 -4.65 18.97
C MET A 285 8.82 -3.56 20.01
N ILE A 286 9.68 -3.45 21.03
CA ILE A 286 9.57 -2.39 22.05
C ILE A 286 9.57 -1.01 21.39
N ARG A 287 10.52 -0.75 20.50
CA ARG A 287 10.61 0.53 19.78
C ARG A 287 9.42 0.76 18.88
N GLY A 288 8.98 -0.25 18.12
CA GLY A 288 7.83 -0.09 17.23
C GLY A 288 6.54 0.21 18.00
N PHE A 289 6.28 -0.45 19.13
CA PHE A 289 5.15 -0.15 20.01
C PHE A 289 5.24 1.28 20.59
N GLN A 290 6.42 1.72 21.05
CA GLN A 290 6.64 3.11 21.51
C GLN A 290 6.41 4.18 20.42
N MET A 291 6.51 3.78 19.15
CA MET A 291 6.31 4.64 17.97
C MET A 291 4.93 4.42 17.34
N GLY A 292 4.04 3.62 17.95
CA GLY A 292 2.69 3.34 17.44
C GLY A 292 2.63 2.50 16.16
N SER A 293 3.62 1.66 15.92
CA SER A 293 3.66 0.76 14.75
C SER A 293 2.65 -0.38 14.87
N LEU A 294 2.16 -0.88 13.74
CA LEU A 294 1.38 -2.12 13.67
C LEU A 294 2.29 -3.31 13.39
N PHE A 295 1.87 -4.51 13.79
CA PHE A 295 2.71 -5.70 13.69
C PHE A 295 1.93 -6.89 13.15
N GLY A 296 2.56 -7.59 12.21
CA GLY A 296 2.11 -8.87 11.69
C GLY A 296 3.14 -9.97 11.94
N CYS A 297 2.70 -11.22 11.93
CA CYS A 297 3.58 -12.38 11.96
C CYS A 297 2.97 -13.58 11.25
N SER A 298 3.79 -14.54 10.86
CA SER A 298 3.31 -15.72 10.12
C SER A 298 4.11 -16.98 10.45
N ILE A 299 3.46 -18.13 10.21
CA ILE A 299 4.01 -19.46 10.46
C ILE A 299 4.10 -20.22 9.13
N ASP A 300 5.25 -20.85 8.84
CA ASP A 300 5.47 -21.65 7.63
C ASP A 300 4.58 -22.89 7.58
N VAL A 301 4.33 -23.41 6.38
CA VAL A 301 3.49 -24.59 6.11
C VAL A 301 4.13 -25.90 6.63
N LYS A 302 5.44 -25.89 6.93
CA LYS A 302 6.26 -27.09 7.19
C LYS A 302 6.59 -27.33 8.67
N ALA A 303 5.64 -27.79 9.50
CA ALA A 303 5.92 -28.54 10.75
C ALA A 303 4.64 -28.88 11.55
N PRO A 304 4.23 -30.15 11.79
CA PRO A 304 3.21 -30.52 12.80
C PRO A 304 3.38 -29.72 14.09
N LEU A 305 2.35 -28.99 14.52
CA LEU A 305 2.36 -28.21 15.75
C LEU A 305 1.12 -28.64 16.52
N ASP A 306 1.32 -29.38 17.61
CA ASP A 306 0.24 -29.80 18.52
C ASP A 306 -0.10 -28.69 19.53
N ASN A 307 0.31 -27.44 19.25
CA ASN A 307 0.26 -26.31 20.17
C ASN A 307 -0.90 -25.31 19.91
N GLY A 308 -1.83 -25.67 19.02
CA GLY A 308 -3.01 -24.87 18.67
C GLY A 308 -2.81 -23.83 17.56
N LEU A 309 -1.57 -23.51 17.19
CA LEU A 309 -1.27 -22.55 16.12
C LEU A 309 -1.58 -23.11 14.72
N VAL A 310 -2.04 -22.22 13.83
CA VAL A 310 -2.40 -22.50 12.44
C VAL A 310 -1.21 -22.14 11.54
N ARG A 311 -0.88 -23.05 10.62
CA ARG A 311 0.22 -22.86 9.66
C ARG A 311 -0.25 -22.24 8.36
N GLY A 312 0.70 -21.66 7.63
CA GLY A 312 0.43 -20.98 6.37
C GLY A 312 -0.56 -19.83 6.58
N HIS A 313 -0.53 -19.23 7.77
CA HIS A 313 -1.50 -18.26 8.22
C HIS A 313 -0.80 -17.05 8.83
N ALA A 314 -1.43 -15.89 8.69
CA ALA A 314 -0.95 -14.62 9.19
C ALA A 314 -1.72 -14.23 10.45
N TYR A 315 -1.01 -13.66 11.41
CA TYR A 315 -1.48 -13.25 12.73
C TYR A 315 -1.10 -11.80 12.97
N SER A 316 -1.82 -11.13 13.86
CA SER A 316 -1.50 -9.77 14.30
C SER A 316 -0.82 -9.81 15.67
N ILE A 317 0.15 -8.94 15.92
CA ILE A 317 0.72 -8.77 17.26
C ILE A 317 0.13 -7.49 17.86
N THR A 318 -0.60 -7.63 18.97
CA THR A 318 -1.44 -6.56 19.50
C THR A 318 -0.89 -5.94 20.78
N ALA A 319 0.03 -6.61 21.48
CA ALA A 319 0.70 -6.05 22.66
C ALA A 319 2.03 -6.75 22.98
N LEU A 320 2.89 -6.05 23.74
CA LEU A 320 4.11 -6.57 24.34
C LEU A 320 4.26 -6.03 25.76
N HIS A 321 4.34 -6.91 26.75
CA HIS A 321 4.48 -6.52 28.15
C HIS A 321 5.40 -7.46 28.92
N THR A 322 6.14 -6.91 29.89
CA THR A 322 6.92 -7.71 30.85
C THR A 322 6.11 -7.94 32.12
N VAL A 323 6.04 -9.19 32.58
CA VAL A 323 5.36 -9.57 33.82
C VAL A 323 6.29 -10.38 34.73
N ALA A 324 5.96 -10.44 36.02
CA ALA A 324 6.60 -11.38 36.94
C ALA A 324 6.07 -12.80 36.67
N GLY A 325 6.92 -13.67 36.14
CA GLY A 325 6.62 -15.07 35.86
C GLY A 325 7.28 -16.03 36.86
N PRO A 326 7.06 -17.35 36.70
CA PRO A 326 7.63 -18.39 37.56
C PRO A 326 9.16 -18.41 37.58
N HIS A 327 9.81 -17.84 36.57
CA HIS A 327 11.28 -17.80 36.41
C HIS A 327 11.87 -16.38 36.48
N GLY A 328 11.10 -15.42 37.01
CA GLY A 328 11.47 -13.99 37.05
C GLY A 328 10.73 -13.18 36.00
N GLU A 329 11.27 -12.02 35.65
CA GLU A 329 10.65 -11.16 34.64
C GLU A 329 10.59 -11.85 33.27
N THR A 330 9.40 -11.92 32.70
CA THR A 330 9.12 -12.63 31.45
C THR A 330 8.44 -11.68 30.46
N PRO A 331 9.04 -11.44 29.28
CA PRO A 331 8.37 -10.71 28.21
C PRO A 331 7.29 -11.58 27.56
N LEU A 332 6.07 -11.07 27.53
CA LEU A 332 4.90 -11.69 26.91
C LEU A 332 4.45 -10.90 25.69
N VAL A 333 4.08 -11.64 24.65
CA VAL A 333 3.53 -11.11 23.40
C VAL A 333 2.07 -11.52 23.34
N ARG A 334 1.20 -10.57 23.00
CA ARG A 334 -0.20 -10.85 22.67
C ARG A 334 -0.36 -10.95 21.16
N VAL A 335 -0.90 -12.07 20.72
CA VAL A 335 -1.05 -12.42 19.30
C VAL A 335 -2.52 -12.71 19.04
N ARG A 336 -3.00 -12.30 17.86
CA ARG A 336 -4.38 -12.47 17.46
C ARG A 336 -4.49 -13.24 16.15
N ASN A 337 -5.30 -14.29 16.17
CA ASN A 337 -5.78 -15.01 15.01
C ASN A 337 -6.95 -14.25 14.37
N PRO A 338 -6.85 -13.80 13.11
CA PRO A 338 -7.91 -13.03 12.45
C PRO A 338 -9.22 -13.81 12.27
N TRP A 339 -9.19 -15.14 12.33
CA TRP A 339 -10.41 -15.96 12.19
C TRP A 339 -11.37 -15.89 13.38
N GLY A 340 -10.97 -15.31 14.51
CA GLY A 340 -11.84 -15.15 15.69
C GLY A 340 -12.44 -16.46 16.20
N ASN A 341 -11.71 -17.58 16.06
CA ASN A 341 -12.19 -18.90 16.46
C ASN A 341 -11.30 -19.52 17.54
N SER A 342 -11.77 -20.61 18.16
CA SER A 342 -11.13 -21.30 19.29
C SER A 342 -9.78 -21.99 18.99
N LYS A 343 -9.15 -21.71 17.83
CA LYS A 343 -7.77 -22.17 17.54
C LYS A 343 -6.77 -21.13 18.02
N GLU A 344 -6.51 -21.21 19.32
CA GLU A 344 -5.56 -20.38 20.05
C GLU A 344 -4.36 -21.21 20.53
N TRP A 345 -3.31 -20.51 20.94
CA TRP A 345 -2.15 -21.13 21.61
C TRP A 345 -2.60 -21.89 22.86
N ASN A 346 -2.11 -23.12 23.03
CA ASN A 346 -2.45 -23.99 24.18
C ASN A 346 -1.26 -24.30 25.10
N GLY A 347 -0.14 -23.58 24.94
CA GLY A 347 1.07 -23.74 25.75
C GLY A 347 1.15 -22.77 26.94
N PRO A 348 2.33 -22.57 27.54
CA PRO A 348 2.52 -21.62 28.64
C PRO A 348 1.98 -20.22 28.31
N TRP A 349 1.31 -19.60 29.29
CA TRP A 349 0.64 -18.29 29.16
C TRP A 349 -0.60 -18.25 28.27
N SER A 350 -1.07 -19.38 27.74
CA SER A 350 -2.37 -19.47 27.07
C SER A 350 -3.53 -19.05 27.97
N ASP A 351 -4.72 -19.03 27.40
CA ASP A 351 -5.94 -18.83 28.15
C ASP A 351 -6.13 -19.93 29.21
N GLY A 352 -6.33 -19.51 30.45
CA GLY A 352 -6.46 -20.42 31.60
C GLY A 352 -5.16 -21.12 32.06
N SER A 353 -3.99 -20.76 31.51
CA SER A 353 -2.70 -21.35 31.92
C SER A 353 -2.35 -21.05 33.39
N PRO A 354 -1.73 -22.00 34.11
CA PRO A 354 -1.39 -21.83 35.54
C PRO A 354 -0.33 -20.75 35.79
N GLU A 355 0.48 -20.39 34.79
CA GLU A 355 1.47 -19.33 34.83
C GLU A 355 0.85 -17.98 35.19
N TRP A 356 -0.41 -17.74 34.81
CA TRP A 356 -1.12 -16.53 35.19
C TRP A 356 -1.20 -16.36 36.71
N ASN A 357 -1.21 -17.43 37.51
CA ASN A 357 -1.27 -17.38 38.98
C ASN A 357 -0.14 -16.57 39.64
N TYR A 358 0.96 -16.34 38.94
CA TYR A 358 2.08 -15.51 39.42
C TYR A 358 1.87 -14.01 39.21
N VAL A 359 0.91 -13.63 38.36
CA VAL A 359 0.53 -12.24 38.06
C VAL A 359 -0.70 -11.89 38.89
N ASP A 360 -0.67 -10.78 39.61
CA ASP A 360 -1.81 -10.33 40.40
C ASP A 360 -3.00 -9.91 39.52
N SER A 361 -4.20 -9.91 40.09
CA SER A 361 -5.44 -9.65 39.35
C SER A 361 -5.51 -8.23 38.79
N GLN A 362 -4.90 -7.24 39.47
CA GLN A 362 -4.89 -5.87 38.97
C GLN A 362 -4.03 -5.78 37.72
N LYS A 363 -2.85 -6.41 37.72
CA LYS A 363 -1.97 -6.41 36.57
C LYS A 363 -2.58 -7.16 35.38
N ARG A 364 -3.28 -8.27 35.62
CA ARG A 364 -4.02 -8.97 34.54
C ARG A 364 -5.11 -8.10 33.93
N ALA A 365 -5.83 -7.33 34.74
CA ALA A 365 -6.84 -6.38 34.25
C ALA A 365 -6.19 -5.24 33.44
N GLU A 366 -5.04 -4.71 33.87
CA GLU A 366 -4.27 -3.70 33.11
C GLU A 366 -3.80 -4.23 31.75
N LEU A 367 -3.39 -5.50 31.69
CA LEU A 367 -2.99 -6.17 30.46
C LEU A 367 -4.19 -6.48 29.54
N GLY A 368 -5.42 -6.33 30.03
CA GLY A 368 -6.61 -6.72 29.30
C GLY A 368 -6.65 -8.23 29.02
N VAL A 369 -6.17 -9.05 29.97
CA VAL A 369 -6.27 -10.51 29.86
C VAL A 369 -7.75 -10.88 29.98
N ASP A 370 -8.35 -11.17 28.83
CA ASP A 370 -9.65 -11.82 28.72
C ASP A 370 -9.40 -13.28 28.33
N PHE A 371 -10.17 -14.21 28.90
CA PHE A 371 -10.10 -15.62 28.54
C PHE A 371 -11.23 -15.99 27.59
N ALA A 372 -11.51 -15.07 26.66
CA ALA A 372 -12.55 -15.19 25.67
C ALA A 372 -12.01 -15.96 24.46
N GLN A 373 -12.85 -16.78 23.85
CA GLN A 373 -12.50 -17.47 22.62
C GLN A 373 -12.67 -16.54 21.41
N ASP A 374 -11.86 -15.48 21.36
CA ASP A 374 -11.90 -14.45 20.32
C ASP A 374 -10.67 -14.50 19.39
N GLY A 375 -9.84 -15.54 19.53
CA GLY A 375 -8.63 -15.73 18.75
C GLY A 375 -7.43 -14.91 19.24
N GLU A 376 -7.57 -14.06 20.25
CA GLU A 376 -6.47 -13.36 20.90
C GLU A 376 -5.92 -14.19 22.07
N PHE A 377 -4.60 -14.31 22.15
CA PHE A 377 -3.94 -15.09 23.20
C PHE A 377 -2.59 -14.49 23.55
N TRP A 378 -2.12 -14.79 24.76
CA TRP A 378 -0.77 -14.45 25.20
C TRP A 378 0.17 -15.65 25.08
N MET A 379 1.44 -15.36 24.83
CA MET A 379 2.52 -16.33 24.87
C MET A 379 3.82 -15.67 25.31
N SER A 380 4.80 -16.46 25.75
CA SER A 380 6.13 -15.90 26.01
C SER A 380 6.79 -15.43 24.71
N PHE A 381 7.63 -14.39 24.77
CA PHE A 381 8.41 -13.97 23.60
C PHE A 381 9.34 -15.08 23.09
N ASP A 382 9.78 -15.96 23.99
CA ASP A 382 10.62 -17.11 23.66
C ASP A 382 9.86 -18.14 22.81
N ASP A 383 8.61 -18.42 23.19
CA ASP A 383 7.72 -19.27 22.40
C ASP A 383 7.37 -18.59 21.08
N PHE A 384 7.11 -17.28 21.07
CA PHE A 384 6.85 -16.54 19.84
C PHE A 384 8.01 -16.68 18.85
N TYR A 385 9.24 -16.37 19.29
CA TYR A 385 10.44 -16.45 18.47
C TYR A 385 10.72 -17.88 17.97
N THR A 386 10.32 -18.90 18.73
CA THR A 386 10.52 -20.31 18.37
C THR A 386 9.48 -20.81 17.36
N ASN A 387 8.23 -20.37 17.48
CA ASN A 387 7.10 -20.90 16.70
C ASN A 387 6.81 -20.10 15.43
N PHE A 388 7.10 -18.81 15.40
CA PHE A 388 6.86 -17.95 14.25
C PHE A 388 8.09 -17.84 13.35
N MET A 389 7.87 -17.71 12.05
CA MET A 389 8.96 -17.62 11.06
C MET A 389 9.28 -16.19 10.69
N GLN A 390 8.26 -15.35 10.60
CA GLN A 390 8.36 -14.00 10.05
C GLN A 390 7.64 -13.03 10.96
N MET A 391 8.19 -11.82 11.04
CA MET A 391 7.56 -10.67 11.67
C MET A 391 7.61 -9.50 10.69
N GLU A 392 6.50 -8.78 10.61
CA GLU A 392 6.31 -7.61 9.77
C GLU A 392 5.95 -6.43 10.67
N ILE A 393 6.49 -5.26 10.35
CA ILE A 393 6.22 -4.02 11.09
C ILE A 393 5.69 -2.99 10.09
N CYS A 394 4.60 -2.31 10.41
CA CYS A 394 4.12 -1.15 9.68
C CYS A 394 4.29 0.10 10.54
N ASN A 395 5.26 0.93 10.16
CA ASN A 395 5.55 2.18 10.84
C ASN A 395 4.62 3.28 10.33
N LEU A 396 3.96 3.99 11.23
CA LEU A 396 3.06 5.09 10.91
C LEU A 396 3.75 6.42 11.24
N SER A 397 3.79 7.35 10.28
CA SER A 397 4.37 8.67 10.49
C SER A 397 3.36 9.64 11.10
N ALA A 398 3.86 10.74 11.68
CA ALA A 398 3.01 11.83 12.15
C ALA A 398 2.11 12.36 11.02
N ALA A 399 2.67 12.51 9.82
CA ALA A 399 1.97 13.01 8.65
C ALA A 399 0.82 12.07 8.25
N VAL A 400 1.06 10.76 8.22
CA VAL A 400 0.04 9.74 7.95
C VAL A 400 -1.11 9.83 8.95
N MET A 401 -0.79 9.83 10.25
CA MET A 401 -1.83 9.86 11.29
C MET A 401 -2.61 11.17 11.33
N ASN A 402 -1.96 12.30 11.03
CA ASN A 402 -2.63 13.60 10.91
C ASN A 402 -3.57 13.63 9.69
N GLU A 403 -3.12 13.15 8.53
CA GLU A 403 -3.97 13.06 7.32
C GLU A 403 -5.19 12.15 7.59
N VAL A 404 -4.99 11.00 8.24
CA VAL A 404 -6.06 10.09 8.66
C VAL A 404 -7.08 10.81 9.55
N SER A 405 -6.60 11.51 10.58
CA SER A 405 -7.49 12.22 11.53
C SER A 405 -8.25 13.37 10.86
N GLU A 406 -7.59 14.14 9.99
CA GLU A 406 -8.21 15.23 9.22
C GLU A 406 -9.30 14.72 8.27
N MET A 407 -9.05 13.59 7.61
CA MET A 407 -9.98 13.01 6.63
C MET A 407 -11.18 12.30 7.29
N THR A 408 -10.95 11.59 8.40
CA THR A 408 -12.01 10.81 9.06
C THR A 408 -12.77 11.63 10.10
N GLY A 409 -12.19 12.71 10.62
CA GLY A 409 -12.69 13.43 11.79
C GLY A 409 -12.58 12.63 13.10
N VAL A 410 -11.95 11.44 13.06
CA VAL A 410 -11.74 10.59 14.24
C VAL A 410 -10.45 11.05 14.92
N ALA A 411 -10.55 11.35 16.21
CA ALA A 411 -9.39 11.72 17.00
C ALA A 411 -8.42 10.53 17.13
N ILE A 412 -7.12 10.81 17.07
CA ILE A 412 -6.09 9.79 17.33
C ILE A 412 -6.28 9.29 18.77
N SER A 413 -6.59 8.01 18.90
CA SER A 413 -6.93 7.35 20.17
C SER A 413 -5.76 7.35 21.17
N ASP A 414 -4.54 7.18 20.67
CA ASP A 414 -3.30 7.13 21.46
C ASP A 414 -2.18 7.93 20.78
N PRO A 415 -2.07 9.25 21.07
CA PRO A 415 -1.03 10.09 20.50
C PRO A 415 0.34 9.67 21.06
N GLN A 416 1.14 9.07 20.18
CA GLN A 416 2.49 8.63 20.55
C GLN A 416 3.37 9.83 20.88
N LEU A 417 4.14 9.70 21.97
CA LEU A 417 5.12 10.71 22.38
C LEU A 417 6.19 10.93 21.30
N HIS A 418 6.50 9.88 20.54
CA HIS A 418 7.52 9.89 19.50
C HIS A 418 6.90 9.44 18.18
N GLN A 419 7.26 10.12 17.11
CA GLN A 419 6.69 9.87 15.79
C GLN A 419 7.77 9.88 14.72
N TRP A 420 7.54 9.13 13.64
CA TRP A 420 8.41 9.16 12.48
C TRP A 420 8.22 10.46 11.70
N GLU A 421 9.33 11.11 11.35
CA GLU A 421 9.35 12.11 10.29
C GLU A 421 9.51 11.41 8.94
N GLU A 422 8.63 11.72 8.01
CA GLU A 422 8.57 11.07 6.71
C GLU A 422 8.90 12.05 5.57
N LYS A 423 9.61 11.53 4.58
CA LYS A 423 9.66 12.10 3.24
C LYS A 423 9.41 11.03 2.19
N ALA A 424 8.58 11.36 1.20
CA ALA A 424 8.36 10.56 0.01
C ALA A 424 8.76 11.36 -1.25
N GLU A 425 9.40 10.69 -2.20
CA GLU A 425 9.86 11.28 -3.48
C GLU A 425 9.63 10.30 -4.63
N ASP A 426 9.07 10.79 -5.73
CA ASP A 426 8.92 10.02 -6.95
C ASP A 426 10.21 9.93 -7.75
N GLY A 427 10.39 8.83 -8.48
CA GLY A 427 11.55 8.63 -9.34
C GLY A 427 11.32 7.65 -10.47
N GLU A 428 12.26 7.64 -11.41
CA GLU A 428 12.23 6.74 -12.56
C GLU A 428 13.64 6.28 -12.96
N TRP A 429 13.75 5.00 -13.31
CA TRP A 429 14.82 4.48 -14.13
C TRP A 429 14.35 4.51 -15.58
N SER A 430 15.05 5.28 -16.43
CA SER A 430 14.68 5.47 -17.82
C SER A 430 15.91 5.44 -18.72
N THR A 431 15.89 4.54 -19.70
CA THR A 431 16.86 4.45 -20.81
C THR A 431 16.86 5.74 -21.63
N GLN A 432 15.68 6.32 -21.89
CA GLN A 432 15.53 7.56 -22.67
C GLN A 432 16.14 8.77 -21.97
N LYS A 433 15.96 8.87 -20.63
CA LYS A 433 16.54 9.96 -19.83
C LYS A 433 17.96 9.64 -19.35
N GLY A 434 18.45 8.43 -19.62
CA GLY A 434 19.78 7.97 -19.23
C GLY A 434 19.93 7.70 -17.73
N THR A 435 18.84 7.51 -16.98
CA THR A 435 18.84 7.28 -15.52
C THR A 435 18.80 5.80 -15.11
N ALA A 436 18.65 4.87 -16.06
CA ALA A 436 18.65 3.43 -15.81
C ALA A 436 20.09 2.87 -15.68
N GLY A 437 20.77 3.22 -14.57
CA GLY A 437 22.19 2.96 -14.38
C GLY A 437 22.58 1.54 -13.97
N GLY A 438 21.63 0.73 -13.50
CA GLY A 438 21.90 -0.59 -12.91
C GLY A 438 22.58 -0.50 -11.54
N CYS A 439 22.98 -1.62 -10.94
CA CYS A 439 23.63 -1.65 -9.63
C CYS A 439 25.14 -1.40 -9.70
N ALA A 440 25.82 -1.41 -8.54
CA ALA A 440 27.26 -1.15 -8.41
C ALA A 440 28.17 -2.07 -9.25
N ASN A 441 27.66 -3.23 -9.71
CA ASN A 441 28.34 -4.10 -10.67
C ASN A 441 28.54 -3.45 -12.06
N ASN A 442 27.88 -2.33 -12.32
CA ASN A 442 27.95 -1.56 -13.57
C ASN A 442 28.58 -0.17 -13.34
N PRO A 443 29.88 -0.08 -13.02
CA PRO A 443 30.50 1.16 -12.51
C PRO A 443 30.44 2.35 -13.48
N GLU A 444 30.35 2.09 -14.79
CA GLU A 444 30.28 3.13 -15.83
C GLU A 444 28.91 3.84 -15.88
N THR A 445 27.86 3.16 -15.42
CA THR A 445 26.46 3.62 -15.52
C THR A 445 25.82 3.83 -14.14
N TYR A 446 26.36 3.22 -13.09
CA TYR A 446 25.79 3.23 -11.73
C TYR A 446 25.54 4.65 -11.19
N ALA A 447 26.47 5.59 -11.41
CA ALA A 447 26.33 6.97 -10.96
C ALA A 447 25.26 7.78 -11.73
N ARG A 448 24.66 7.21 -12.79
CA ARG A 448 23.57 7.83 -13.56
C ARG A 448 22.20 7.62 -12.92
N ASN A 449 22.09 6.66 -11.99
CA ASN A 449 20.84 6.48 -11.24
C ASN A 449 20.45 7.78 -10.52
N PRO A 450 19.15 8.01 -10.27
CA PRO A 450 18.69 9.14 -9.47
C PRO A 450 19.37 9.19 -8.10
N GLN A 451 19.69 10.39 -7.63
CA GLN A 451 20.38 10.62 -6.34
C GLN A 451 19.57 11.58 -5.48
N TYR A 452 19.29 11.17 -4.25
CA TYR A 452 18.49 11.93 -3.30
C TYR A 452 19.36 12.33 -2.11
N ASN A 453 19.62 13.63 -1.99
CA ASN A 453 20.38 14.15 -0.85
C ASN A 453 19.46 14.24 0.37
N SER A 454 19.99 13.87 1.52
CA SER A 454 19.26 13.81 2.79
C SER A 454 20.15 14.29 3.92
N TYR A 455 19.65 15.22 4.74
CA TYR A 455 20.32 15.67 5.95
C TYR A 455 19.52 15.21 7.18
N PHE A 456 20.16 14.41 8.03
CA PHE A 456 19.53 13.85 9.24
C PHE A 456 19.96 14.64 10.48
N ILE A 457 19.00 14.93 11.35
CA ILE A 457 19.20 15.70 12.58
C ILE A 457 18.61 14.91 13.75
N VAL A 458 19.41 14.71 14.80
CA VAL A 458 18.95 14.14 16.07
C VAL A 458 18.24 15.23 16.87
N THR A 459 17.10 14.90 17.45
CA THR A 459 16.33 15.79 18.31
C THR A 459 16.51 15.43 19.78
N ASP A 460 16.32 16.40 20.67
CA ASP A 460 16.48 16.21 22.13
C ASP A 460 15.47 15.20 22.71
N ASP A 461 14.34 15.02 22.03
CA ASP A 461 13.27 14.08 22.36
C ASP A 461 13.44 12.72 21.65
N SER A 462 14.62 12.40 21.10
CA SER A 462 14.80 11.10 20.45
C SER A 462 14.59 9.93 21.45
N VAL A 463 13.88 8.89 21.01
CA VAL A 463 13.79 7.61 21.74
C VAL A 463 15.15 6.95 21.97
N GLU A 464 16.16 7.35 21.18
CA GLU A 464 17.53 6.87 21.27
C GLU A 464 18.42 7.89 22.00
N HIS A 465 19.13 7.46 23.04
CA HIS A 465 19.98 8.33 23.87
C HIS A 465 21.46 8.33 23.46
N ASP A 466 21.81 7.72 22.32
CA ASP A 466 23.20 7.57 21.87
C ASP A 466 23.66 8.64 20.86
N GLY A 467 22.81 9.64 20.59
CA GLY A 467 23.12 10.74 19.68
C GLY A 467 23.14 10.34 18.20
N LYS A 468 22.44 9.27 17.81
CA LYS A 468 22.29 8.82 16.41
C LYS A 468 20.83 8.86 15.95
N CYS A 469 20.64 9.02 14.64
CA CYS A 469 19.36 8.83 13.98
C CYS A 469 19.17 7.36 13.61
N THR A 470 18.01 6.81 13.92
CA THR A 470 17.45 5.62 13.27
C THR A 470 16.71 6.07 12.01
N VAL A 471 17.12 5.51 10.88
CA VAL A 471 16.57 5.82 9.57
C VAL A 471 16.07 4.53 8.94
N ILE A 472 14.91 4.60 8.30
CA ILE A 472 14.36 3.53 7.48
C ILE A 472 14.17 4.08 6.08
N VAL A 473 14.74 3.42 5.09
CA VAL A 473 14.57 3.77 3.69
C VAL A 473 13.85 2.63 2.98
N ALA A 474 12.81 2.96 2.21
CA ALA A 474 12.08 2.02 1.38
C ALA A 474 12.04 2.51 -0.08
N VAL A 475 12.21 1.58 -1.01
CA VAL A 475 12.04 1.82 -2.45
C VAL A 475 10.96 0.86 -2.96
N LEU A 476 9.90 1.42 -3.52
CA LEU A 476 8.75 0.68 -4.05
C LEU A 476 8.65 0.85 -5.55
N GLN A 477 8.57 -0.25 -6.30
CA GLN A 477 8.24 -0.19 -7.71
C GLN A 477 6.76 0.07 -7.93
N LYS A 478 6.44 0.97 -8.87
CA LYS A 478 5.06 1.25 -9.24
C LYS A 478 4.55 0.30 -10.33
N TYR A 479 3.27 -0.08 -10.22
CA TYR A 479 2.45 -0.75 -11.25
C TYR A 479 2.91 -2.15 -11.71
N ARG A 480 3.83 -2.80 -10.98
CA ARG A 480 4.40 -4.10 -11.40
C ARG A 480 3.43 -5.27 -11.26
N ARG A 481 2.52 -5.25 -10.28
CA ARG A 481 1.55 -6.35 -10.08
C ARG A 481 0.53 -6.38 -11.21
N GLU A 482 0.10 -5.20 -11.64
CA GLU A 482 -0.84 -4.97 -12.74
C GLU A 482 -0.25 -5.44 -14.08
N MET A 483 1.06 -5.29 -14.25
CA MET A 483 1.80 -5.74 -15.44
C MET A 483 1.99 -7.27 -15.55
N ARG A 484 1.64 -8.07 -14.53
CA ARG A 484 1.70 -9.54 -14.62
C ARG A 484 0.83 -10.09 -15.75
N THR A 485 -0.29 -9.44 -16.03
CA THR A 485 -1.22 -9.80 -17.10
C THR A 485 -0.58 -9.79 -18.50
N ILE A 486 0.50 -9.04 -18.68
CA ILE A 486 1.29 -8.99 -19.92
C ILE A 486 2.66 -9.69 -19.80
N GLY A 487 2.84 -10.51 -18.76
CA GLY A 487 4.04 -11.31 -18.54
C GLY A 487 5.27 -10.52 -18.09
N LYS A 488 5.09 -9.31 -17.56
CA LYS A 488 6.18 -8.53 -16.96
C LYS A 488 6.12 -8.65 -15.44
N ASP A 489 7.18 -9.22 -14.86
CA ASP A 489 7.36 -9.30 -13.42
C ASP A 489 8.04 -8.05 -12.84
N SER A 490 8.10 -7.99 -11.51
CA SER A 490 8.88 -7.01 -10.76
C SER A 490 10.37 -7.06 -11.15
N LEU A 491 11.03 -5.90 -11.20
CA LEU A 491 12.48 -5.88 -11.41
C LEU A 491 13.19 -6.16 -10.07
N PRO A 492 14.38 -6.76 -10.07
CA PRO A 492 15.23 -6.75 -8.88
C PRO A 492 15.74 -5.31 -8.64
N ILE A 493 15.43 -4.75 -7.47
CA ILE A 493 15.80 -3.40 -7.06
C ILE A 493 16.49 -3.37 -5.70
N GLY A 494 17.28 -2.32 -5.50
CA GLY A 494 18.05 -2.06 -4.29
C GLY A 494 18.33 -0.57 -4.15
N PHE A 495 18.98 -0.19 -3.06
CA PHE A 495 19.54 1.14 -2.91
C PHE A 495 20.81 1.10 -2.06
N ALA A 496 21.63 2.13 -2.22
CA ALA A 496 22.79 2.37 -1.39
C ALA A 496 22.70 3.75 -0.75
N VAL A 497 23.27 3.87 0.45
CA VAL A 497 23.40 5.13 1.17
C VAL A 497 24.88 5.48 1.29
N TYR A 498 25.21 6.74 1.01
CA TYR A 498 26.57 7.26 1.06
C TYR A 498 26.63 8.44 2.01
N GLU A 499 27.57 8.43 2.96
CA GLU A 499 27.87 9.60 3.78
C GLU A 499 28.63 10.65 2.94
N VAL A 500 28.15 11.89 2.95
CA VAL A 500 28.75 12.99 2.18
C VAL A 500 29.69 13.78 3.06
N SER A 501 30.99 13.53 2.90
CA SER A 501 32.03 14.43 3.40
C SER A 501 32.00 15.79 2.70
N PRO A 502 32.08 16.93 3.40
CA PRO A 502 32.06 18.29 2.80
C PRO A 502 33.12 18.59 1.73
N ARG A 503 34.12 17.70 1.55
CA ARG A 503 35.31 17.89 0.72
C ARG A 503 35.24 17.22 -0.67
N LEU A 504 34.24 16.40 -0.94
CA LEU A 504 34.15 15.63 -2.20
C LEU A 504 32.85 15.95 -2.93
N GLN A 505 32.88 15.95 -4.27
CA GLN A 505 31.68 16.02 -5.10
C GLN A 505 30.94 14.68 -5.07
N THR A 506 29.60 14.70 -5.02
CA THR A 506 28.74 13.51 -4.87
C THR A 506 29.01 12.44 -5.94
N SER A 507 29.20 12.85 -7.20
CA SER A 507 29.55 11.95 -8.31
C SER A 507 30.86 11.18 -8.08
N LEU A 508 31.85 11.87 -7.49
CA LEU A 508 33.18 11.31 -7.22
C LEU A 508 33.17 10.37 -6.00
N MET A 509 32.27 10.60 -5.04
CA MET A 509 32.09 9.72 -3.87
C MET A 509 31.49 8.38 -4.26
N ILE A 510 30.42 8.40 -5.08
CA ILE A 510 29.75 7.20 -5.56
C ILE A 510 30.73 6.34 -6.39
N GLN A 511 31.63 6.96 -7.15
CA GLN A 511 32.68 6.26 -7.91
C GLN A 511 33.84 5.73 -7.06
N ARG A 512 34.07 6.26 -5.85
CA ARG A 512 35.26 5.93 -5.02
C ARG A 512 34.96 5.12 -3.75
N GLY A 513 33.68 4.93 -3.42
CA GLY A 513 33.20 3.94 -2.46
C GLY A 513 33.56 4.19 -0.99
N CYS A 514 32.61 4.73 -0.23
CA CYS A 514 32.36 4.32 1.16
C CYS A 514 30.87 3.97 1.25
N GLN A 515 30.55 2.71 0.97
CA GLN A 515 29.19 2.18 1.02
C GLN A 515 28.95 1.64 2.41
N GLU A 516 28.07 2.25 3.19
CA GLU A 516 27.25 1.60 4.22
C GLU A 516 26.06 2.52 4.61
N PRO A 517 24.83 1.99 4.77
CA PRO A 517 24.35 0.63 4.45
C PRO A 517 23.69 0.51 3.07
N SER A 518 23.59 -0.72 2.57
CA SER A 518 22.87 -1.06 1.33
C SER A 518 21.88 -2.19 1.58
N ALA A 519 20.68 -2.05 1.05
CA ALA A 519 19.71 -3.13 1.07
C ALA A 519 20.01 -4.15 -0.04
N PRO A 520 19.98 -5.47 0.23
CA PRO A 520 20.15 -6.48 -0.81
C PRO A 520 19.04 -6.36 -1.85
N LEU A 521 19.36 -6.73 -3.09
CA LEU A 521 18.43 -6.63 -4.20
C LEU A 521 17.25 -7.57 -3.98
N HIS A 522 16.05 -7.03 -4.01
CA HIS A 522 14.80 -7.76 -3.85
C HIS A 522 13.83 -7.42 -4.97
N PHE A 523 12.90 -8.33 -5.25
CA PHE A 523 11.86 -8.11 -6.23
C PHE A 523 10.72 -7.28 -5.63
N GLY A 524 10.27 -6.26 -6.35
CA GLY A 524 9.07 -5.47 -6.02
C GLY A 524 9.32 -4.31 -5.06
N ARG A 525 9.75 -4.61 -3.83
CA ARG A 525 10.00 -3.63 -2.77
C ARG A 525 11.25 -4.01 -1.99
N VAL A 526 11.97 -2.99 -1.52
CA VAL A 526 13.12 -3.17 -0.63
C VAL A 526 13.10 -2.12 0.48
N THR A 527 13.28 -2.56 1.71
CA THR A 527 13.34 -1.70 2.90
C THR A 527 14.62 -2.01 3.67
N CYS A 528 15.31 -0.98 4.18
CA CYS A 528 16.42 -1.17 5.11
C CYS A 528 16.38 -0.13 6.23
N ARG A 529 16.53 -0.63 7.46
CA ARG A 529 16.69 0.16 8.67
C ARG A 529 18.16 0.22 9.05
N PHE A 530 18.62 1.41 9.44
CA PHE A 530 19.99 1.62 9.88
C PHE A 530 20.12 2.76 10.89
N ARG A 531 21.27 2.82 11.56
CA ARG A 531 21.61 3.87 12.53
C ARG A 531 22.82 4.66 12.06
N VAL A 532 22.68 5.98 11.97
CA VAL A 532 23.72 6.88 11.47
C VAL A 532 23.87 8.11 12.37
N PRO A 533 25.07 8.68 12.49
CA PRO A 533 25.25 10.01 13.07
C PRO A 533 24.48 11.07 12.29
N PRO A 534 24.09 12.20 12.93
CA PRO A 534 23.52 13.34 12.20
C PRO A 534 24.51 13.84 11.16
N GLY A 535 24.02 14.20 9.98
CA GLY A 535 24.88 14.58 8.87
C GLY A 535 24.22 14.47 7.51
N HIS A 536 25.03 14.64 6.47
CA HIS A 536 24.60 14.65 5.08
C HIS A 536 24.85 13.29 4.43
N TYR A 537 23.82 12.74 3.80
CA TYR A 537 23.84 11.44 3.13
C TYR A 537 23.19 11.54 1.75
N VAL A 538 23.57 10.62 0.86
CA VAL A 538 22.95 10.47 -0.46
C VAL A 538 22.40 9.07 -0.58
N ILE A 539 21.12 8.98 -0.94
CA ILE A 539 20.42 7.73 -1.20
C ILE A 539 20.30 7.55 -2.71
N LEU A 540 20.77 6.40 -3.20
CA LEU A 540 20.81 6.06 -4.62
C LEU A 540 20.02 4.76 -4.86
N PRO A 541 18.74 4.85 -5.28
CA PRO A 541 17.95 3.70 -5.71
C PRO A 541 18.36 3.22 -7.10
N CYS A 542 18.42 1.90 -7.30
CA CYS A 542 18.86 1.27 -8.55
C CYS A 542 18.12 -0.05 -8.82
N THR A 543 18.03 -0.40 -10.11
CA THR A 543 17.77 -1.79 -10.55
C THR A 543 19.05 -2.62 -10.50
N PHE A 544 18.93 -3.95 -10.55
CA PHE A 544 20.10 -4.81 -10.67
C PHE A 544 20.83 -4.59 -11.99
N ASP A 545 20.13 -4.84 -13.09
CA ASP A 545 20.65 -4.67 -14.44
C ASP A 545 20.46 -3.22 -14.91
N PRO A 546 21.40 -2.67 -15.70
CA PRO A 546 21.22 -1.39 -16.37
C PRO A 546 20.12 -1.48 -17.44
N ASP A 547 19.73 -0.34 -18.00
CA ASP A 547 18.76 -0.22 -19.10
C ASP A 547 17.37 -0.83 -18.81
N CYS A 548 17.04 -0.98 -17.52
CA CYS A 548 15.73 -1.43 -17.07
C CYS A 548 14.83 -0.23 -16.77
N ASP A 549 13.79 -0.03 -17.60
CA ASP A 549 12.82 1.04 -17.38
C ASP A 549 11.85 0.71 -16.26
N GLY A 550 11.57 1.67 -15.37
CA GLY A 550 10.58 1.53 -14.30
C GLY A 550 10.40 2.80 -13.46
N GLU A 551 9.21 2.97 -12.90
CA GLU A 551 8.89 4.03 -11.94
C GLU A 551 8.99 3.49 -10.50
N PHE A 552 9.39 4.35 -9.58
CA PHE A 552 9.47 4.01 -8.16
C PHE A 552 9.05 5.16 -7.25
N LEU A 553 8.74 4.81 -6.01
CA LEU A 553 8.59 5.73 -4.89
C LEU A 553 9.71 5.46 -3.88
N LEU A 554 10.48 6.49 -3.54
CA LEU A 554 11.44 6.48 -2.44
C LEU A 554 10.76 7.04 -1.19
N ARG A 555 10.86 6.33 -0.07
CA ARG A 555 10.34 6.77 1.23
C ARG A 555 11.44 6.71 2.28
N ILE A 556 11.51 7.73 3.12
CA ILE A 556 12.51 7.88 4.18
C ILE A 556 11.80 8.22 5.48
N TYR A 557 12.00 7.40 6.50
CA TYR A 557 11.47 7.57 7.85
C TYR A 557 12.64 7.80 8.80
N VAL A 558 12.56 8.83 9.65
CA VAL A 558 13.60 9.18 10.63
C VAL A 558 12.99 9.43 11.99
N ASN A 559 13.63 8.93 13.05
CA ASN A 559 13.28 9.25 14.45
C ASN A 559 13.92 10.59 14.91
N GLY A 560 13.71 11.65 14.13
CA GLY A 560 14.34 12.96 14.28
C GLY A 560 13.86 13.91 13.18
N LYS A 561 14.67 14.90 12.80
CA LYS A 561 14.36 15.81 11.67
C LYS A 561 15.09 15.40 10.39
N LEU A 562 14.43 15.62 9.25
CA LEU A 562 14.90 15.28 7.92
C LEU A 562 14.73 16.46 6.96
N GLN A 563 15.77 16.75 6.18
CA GLN A 563 15.67 17.62 5.01
C GLN A 563 16.14 16.87 3.77
N THR A 564 15.37 16.93 2.69
CA THR A 564 15.74 16.30 1.40
C THR A 564 15.68 17.28 0.25
N TRP A 565 16.51 17.04 -0.76
CA TRP A 565 16.44 17.75 -2.04
C TRP A 565 17.00 16.90 -3.18
N VAL A 566 16.39 17.06 -4.35
CA VAL A 566 16.82 16.40 -5.58
C VAL A 566 17.82 17.29 -6.29
N GLY A 567 19.01 16.78 -6.60
CA GLY A 567 19.98 17.51 -7.40
C GLY A 567 21.43 17.10 -7.18
N TRP A 568 22.29 17.44 -8.14
CA TRP A 568 23.74 17.39 -7.96
C TRP A 568 24.13 18.45 -6.94
N VAL A 569 24.89 18.10 -5.91
CA VAL A 569 25.45 19.09 -4.98
C VAL A 569 26.38 20.02 -5.78
N CYS A 570 25.84 21.14 -6.23
CA CYS A 570 26.63 22.28 -6.62
C CYS A 570 27.11 22.92 -5.31
N THR A 571 28.41 23.12 -5.23
CA THR A 571 29.17 23.61 -4.08
C THR A 571 28.66 24.95 -3.55
N SER A 572 27.65 24.93 -2.69
CA SER A 572 27.33 26.01 -1.75
C SER A 572 26.11 25.61 -0.91
N LEU A 573 26.34 25.12 0.31
CA LEU A 573 25.37 25.29 1.39
C LEU A 573 25.43 26.77 1.84
N PRO A 574 24.31 27.38 2.30
CA PRO A 574 24.29 28.74 2.81
C PRO A 574 25.17 28.94 4.06
#